data_AF-A0A8H3HQL2-F1
#
_entry.id   AF-A0A8H3HQL2-F1
#
_cell.length_a   1.000
_cell.length_b   1.000
_cell.length_c   1.000
_cell.angle_alpha   90.00
_cell.angle_beta   90.00
_cell.angle_gamma   90.00
#
_symmetry.space_group_name_H-M   'P 1'
#
loop_
_entity.id
_entity.type
_entity.pdbx_description
1 polymer ?
#
loop_
_entity_poly.entity_id
_entity_poly.type
_entity_poly.pdbx_seq_one_letter_code
_entity_poly.pdbx_strand_id
1 'polypeptide(L)'
;MVAILADMDAVLPIILKPDEKAIVRYQGTSVVIGRSGTGKTTALVYKMRANHQVAEASDSAESMRQLFVTRSPVLTRRVASYYKGLIESTEIANKSPEELQIIRELNQNYQPRDLLEFDNEADLRDDLPERYSELTGNHFPLFISYDKLGQLLEADALGTNDALALARIRSKRLVDFKILKHQYWPKFDYNLTRKLDPALVYSGIMGVIRGYGRDLPEDEYLNDLSTKKSPLLAHVRREVYTIFRAYKKRCITRGETDSADRVRTILEAREKGINIGSGVDYL
;
A
#
# COMPACT_ATOMS: atom_id res chain seq x y z
N MET A 1 12.59 6.25 32.62
CA MET A 1 12.18 5.91 34.00
C MET A 1 10.67 5.70 34.09
N VAL A 2 9.85 6.61 33.54
CA VAL A 2 8.37 6.51 33.49
C VAL A 2 7.85 5.28 32.70
N ALA A 3 8.45 4.94 31.56
CA ALA A 3 8.07 3.76 30.76
C ALA A 3 8.34 2.40 31.45
N ILE A 4 9.45 2.30 32.19
CA ILE A 4 9.77 1.10 33.01
C ILE A 4 8.76 1.02 34.17
N LEU A 5 8.39 2.18 34.71
CA LEU A 5 7.29 2.36 35.66
C LEU A 5 5.89 2.18 35.02
N ALA A 6 5.77 1.76 33.76
CA ALA A 6 4.50 1.40 33.13
C ALA A 6 4.46 -0.07 32.62
N ASP A 7 5.55 -0.84 32.77
CA ASP A 7 5.67 -2.23 32.26
C ASP A 7 5.20 -2.37 30.79
N MET A 8 5.57 -1.39 29.98
CA MET A 8 5.31 -1.37 28.54
C MET A 8 6.61 -1.61 27.79
N ASP A 9 6.55 -2.38 26.70
CA ASP A 9 7.55 -2.36 25.63
C ASP A 9 7.52 -0.99 24.95
N ALA A 10 8.04 0.03 25.64
CA ALA A 10 7.91 1.41 25.22
C ALA A 10 8.86 1.71 24.06
N VAL A 11 8.27 2.06 22.92
CA VAL A 11 9.00 2.62 21.80
C VAL A 11 9.47 4.03 22.17
N LEU A 12 10.73 4.17 22.56
CA LEU A 12 11.29 5.48 22.88
C LEU A 12 11.61 6.27 21.60
N PRO A 13 11.34 7.60 21.58
CA PRO A 13 11.76 8.46 20.49
C PRO A 13 13.28 8.41 20.29
N ILE A 14 13.71 8.25 19.03
CA ILE A 14 15.11 8.23 18.64
C ILE A 14 15.56 9.61 18.14
N ILE A 15 16.85 9.89 18.25
CA ILE A 15 17.43 11.11 17.69
C ILE A 15 17.64 10.89 16.18
N LEU A 16 16.88 11.63 15.38
CA LEU A 16 16.99 11.61 13.93
C LEU A 16 18.28 12.27 13.44
N LYS A 17 18.84 11.72 12.36
CA LYS A 17 19.97 12.31 11.62
C LYS A 17 19.53 13.61 10.91
N PRO A 18 20.48 14.48 10.51
CA PRO A 18 20.16 15.72 9.79
C PRO A 18 19.27 15.51 8.55
N ASP A 19 19.58 14.51 7.73
CA ASP A 19 18.81 14.19 6.53
C ASP A 19 17.38 13.71 6.86
N GLU A 20 17.24 12.88 7.90
CA GLU A 20 15.94 12.42 8.38
C GLU A 20 15.10 13.57 8.94
N LYS A 21 15.72 14.51 9.67
CA LYS A 21 15.07 15.75 10.14
C LYS A 21 14.62 16.63 8.98
N ALA A 22 15.40 16.71 7.90
CA ALA A 22 15.03 17.47 6.71
C ALA A 22 13.77 16.87 6.06
N ILE A 23 13.66 15.54 5.98
CA ILE A 23 12.46 14.84 5.51
C ILE A 23 11.25 15.19 6.39
N VAL A 24 11.40 15.09 7.71
CA VAL A 24 10.32 15.35 8.68
C VAL A 24 9.78 16.78 8.60
N ARG A 25 10.66 17.76 8.39
CA ARG A 25 10.28 19.18 8.35
C ARG A 25 9.67 19.61 7.02
N TYR A 26 9.91 18.88 5.94
CA TYR A 26 9.47 19.28 4.61
C TYR A 26 7.95 19.14 4.44
N GLN A 27 7.28 20.24 4.09
CA GLN A 27 5.80 20.33 4.03
C GLN A 27 5.19 20.13 2.63
N GLY A 28 6.00 19.86 1.59
CA GLY A 28 5.48 19.61 0.24
C GLY A 28 5.54 18.15 -0.19
N THR A 29 5.35 17.95 -1.50
CA THR A 29 5.60 16.68 -2.18
C THR A 29 7.10 16.43 -2.31
N SER A 30 7.59 15.30 -1.77
CA SER A 30 9.00 14.92 -1.85
C SER A 30 9.18 13.47 -2.30
N VAL A 31 10.31 13.22 -2.96
CA VAL A 31 10.77 11.87 -3.29
C VAL A 31 12.02 11.57 -2.47
N VAL A 32 11.92 10.60 -1.57
CA VAL A 32 13.02 10.20 -0.67
C VAL A 32 13.73 8.97 -1.24
N ILE A 33 14.98 9.14 -1.67
CA ILE A 33 15.79 8.07 -2.27
C ILE A 33 16.92 7.69 -1.31
N GLY A 34 17.12 6.39 -1.09
CA GLY A 34 18.20 5.90 -0.23
C GLY A 34 18.33 4.38 -0.25
N ARG A 35 19.52 3.89 0.08
CA ARG A 35 19.84 2.44 0.14
C ARG A 35 19.01 1.72 1.22
N SER A 36 19.05 0.38 1.22
CA SER A 36 18.44 -0.39 2.31
C SER A 36 19.03 0.02 3.67
N GLY A 37 18.20 0.08 4.72
CA GLY A 37 18.65 0.42 6.07
C GLY A 37 18.93 1.90 6.35
N THR A 38 18.72 2.83 5.40
CA THR A 38 19.00 4.27 5.61
C THR A 38 17.91 5.04 6.36
N GLY A 39 17.05 4.36 7.14
CA GLY A 39 16.04 5.04 7.97
C GLY A 39 14.88 5.72 7.24
N LYS A 40 14.69 5.50 5.92
CA LYS A 40 13.61 6.14 5.12
C LYS A 40 12.23 5.97 5.75
N THR A 41 11.85 4.73 6.06
CA THR A 41 10.55 4.42 6.67
C THR A 41 10.43 5.10 8.03
N THR A 42 11.49 5.07 8.83
CA THR A 42 11.54 5.76 10.13
C THR A 42 11.31 7.26 9.97
N ALA A 43 12.01 7.93 9.06
CA ALA A 43 11.82 9.36 8.79
C ALA A 43 10.37 9.68 8.38
N LEU A 44 9.73 8.84 7.56
CA LEU A 44 8.31 9.01 7.19
C LEU A 44 7.36 8.85 8.38
N VAL A 45 7.59 7.88 9.27
CA VAL A 45 6.79 7.72 10.50
C VAL A 45 6.93 8.93 11.40
N TYR A 46 8.15 9.45 11.57
CA TYR A 46 8.36 10.67 12.34
C TYR A 46 7.74 11.90 11.69
N LYS A 47 7.68 11.95 10.35
CA LYS A 47 6.94 12.99 9.63
C LYS A 47 5.45 12.92 9.96
N MET A 48 4.87 11.72 9.92
CA MET A 48 3.46 11.55 10.28
C MET A 48 3.17 11.97 11.72
N ARG A 49 4.07 11.65 12.66
CA ARG A 49 3.97 12.07 14.06
C ARG A 49 4.08 13.60 14.20
N ALA A 50 5.04 14.23 13.55
CA ALA A 50 5.21 15.68 13.60
C ALA A 50 3.96 16.40 13.05
N ASN A 51 3.40 15.90 11.95
CA ASN A 51 2.17 16.40 11.37
C ASN A 51 0.97 16.27 12.33
N HIS A 52 0.86 15.14 13.03
CA HIS A 52 -0.17 14.94 14.05
C HIS A 52 -0.05 15.95 15.20
N GLN A 53 1.17 16.19 15.71
CA GLN A 53 1.41 17.17 16.77
C GLN A 53 1.07 18.60 16.36
N VAL A 54 1.33 18.98 15.11
CA VAL A 54 0.95 20.29 14.57
C VAL A 54 -0.57 20.43 14.48
N ALA A 55 -1.27 19.36 14.09
CA ALA A 55 -2.73 19.34 14.02
C ALA A 55 -3.38 19.48 15.41
N GLU A 56 -2.88 18.74 16.41
CA GLU A 56 -3.35 18.85 17.79
C GLU A 56 -3.17 20.26 18.36
N ALA A 57 -2.04 20.92 18.07
CA ALA A 57 -1.76 22.27 18.54
C ALA A 57 -2.63 23.35 17.86
N SER A 58 -3.22 23.05 16.71
CA SER A 58 -3.98 24.02 15.90
C SER A 58 -5.49 24.02 16.20
N ASP A 59 -5.97 23.18 17.11
CA ASP A 59 -7.38 23.03 17.53
C ASP A 59 -8.38 22.94 16.35
N SER A 60 -7.91 22.43 15.20
CA SER A 60 -8.76 22.27 14.02
C SER A 60 -9.73 21.11 14.24
N ALA A 61 -11.03 21.39 14.17
CA ALA A 61 -12.09 20.40 14.37
C ALA A 61 -12.01 19.19 13.41
N GLU A 62 -11.30 19.30 12.28
CA GLU A 62 -10.99 18.18 11.41
C GLU A 62 -9.61 17.58 11.78
N SER A 63 -9.64 16.35 12.29
CA SER A 63 -8.44 15.56 12.51
C SER A 63 -7.69 15.35 11.18
N MET A 64 -6.42 15.76 11.11
CA MET A 64 -5.59 15.57 9.91
C MET A 64 -5.59 14.10 9.45
N ARG A 65 -6.15 13.85 8.26
CA ARG A 65 -6.19 12.51 7.66
C ARG A 65 -4.82 12.15 7.10
N GLN A 66 -4.13 11.19 7.73
CA GLN A 66 -2.82 10.73 7.27
C GLN A 66 -2.88 9.29 6.77
N LEU A 67 -2.33 9.02 5.58
CA LEU A 67 -2.34 7.71 4.94
C LEU A 67 -0.91 7.21 4.67
N PHE A 68 -0.59 6.04 5.20
CA PHE A 68 0.62 5.27 4.91
C PHE A 68 0.26 4.03 4.07
N VAL A 69 0.80 3.96 2.86
CA VAL A 69 0.57 2.84 1.94
C VAL A 69 1.89 2.14 1.62
N THR A 70 1.89 0.81 1.68
CA THR A 70 3.01 0.00 1.22
C THR A 70 2.54 -1.29 0.56
N ARG A 71 3.42 -1.97 -0.18
CA ARG A 71 3.11 -3.26 -0.79
C ARG A 71 3.07 -4.41 0.22
N SER A 72 3.77 -4.29 1.36
CA SER A 72 3.90 -5.37 2.34
C SER A 72 2.91 -5.19 3.50
N PRO A 73 1.89 -6.07 3.65
CA PRO A 73 0.97 -6.03 4.79
C PRO A 73 1.68 -6.19 6.14
N VAL A 74 2.75 -7.01 6.17
CA VAL A 74 3.61 -7.17 7.36
C VAL A 74 4.28 -5.85 7.73
N LEU A 75 4.80 -5.10 6.75
CA LEU A 75 5.39 -3.79 7.02
C LEU A 75 4.34 -2.78 7.49
N THR A 76 3.13 -2.81 6.92
CA THR A 76 2.01 -1.98 7.39
C THR A 76 1.77 -2.16 8.88
N ARG A 77 1.61 -3.41 9.34
CA ARG A 77 1.38 -3.71 10.76
C ARG A 77 2.53 -3.23 11.64
N ARG A 78 3.77 -3.54 11.26
CA ARG A 78 4.97 -3.10 12.01
C ARG A 78 5.06 -1.58 12.13
N VAL A 79 4.76 -0.86 11.04
CA VAL A 79 4.79 0.60 11.02
C VAL A 79 3.65 1.19 11.85
N ALA A 80 2.46 0.61 11.80
CA ALA A 80 1.31 1.02 12.61
C ALA A 80 1.60 0.85 14.11
N SER A 81 2.09 -0.33 14.54
CA SER A 81 2.46 -0.58 15.94
C SER A 81 3.59 0.34 16.40
N TYR A 82 4.59 0.57 15.55
CA TYR A 82 5.68 1.50 15.85
C TYR A 82 5.18 2.94 16.01
N TYR A 83 4.29 3.40 15.12
CA TYR A 83 3.67 4.72 15.23
C TYR A 83 2.84 4.85 16.51
N LYS A 84 1.98 3.87 16.81
CA LYS A 84 1.16 3.83 18.01
C LYS A 84 2.01 3.93 19.28
N GLY A 85 3.08 3.12 19.38
CA GLY A 85 4.01 3.19 20.50
C GLY A 85 4.71 4.55 20.63
N LEU A 86 5.02 5.23 19.51
CA LEU A 86 5.58 6.59 19.55
C LEU A 86 4.59 7.64 20.07
N ILE A 87 3.31 7.56 19.69
CA ILE A 87 2.27 8.46 20.21
C ILE A 87 2.05 8.21 21.70
N GLU A 88 1.84 6.95 22.10
CA GLU A 88 1.65 6.56 23.50
C GLU A 88 2.83 6.97 24.38
N SER A 89 4.07 6.79 23.91
CA SER A 89 5.26 7.23 24.66
C SER A 89 5.29 8.75 24.91
N THR A 90 4.69 9.54 24.01
CA THR A 90 4.60 11.00 24.13
C THR A 90 3.52 11.39 25.12
N GLU A 91 2.36 10.72 25.07
CA GLU A 91 1.27 10.94 26.02
C GLU A 91 1.66 10.52 27.44
N ILE A 92 2.34 9.38 27.60
CA ILE A 92 2.81 8.86 28.88
C ILE A 92 3.78 9.83 29.56
N ALA A 93 4.61 10.53 28.79
CA ALA A 93 5.49 11.57 29.33
C ALA A 93 4.69 12.76 29.94
N ASN A 94 3.43 12.92 29.56
CA ASN A 94 2.54 13.98 30.01
C ASN A 94 1.49 13.53 31.05
N LYS A 95 1.39 12.23 31.37
CA LYS A 95 0.38 11.66 32.28
C LYS A 95 0.83 11.63 33.75
N SER A 96 -0.13 11.71 34.66
CA SER A 96 0.14 11.68 36.10
C SER A 96 0.52 10.27 36.58
N PRO A 97 1.21 10.13 37.73
CA PRO A 97 1.58 8.82 38.29
C PRO A 97 0.39 7.86 38.54
N GLU A 98 -0.81 8.40 38.79
CA GLU A 98 -2.03 7.64 39.05
C GLU A 98 -2.63 7.08 37.76
N GLU A 99 -2.61 7.85 36.68
CA GLU A 99 -3.06 7.42 35.35
C GLU A 99 -2.15 6.32 34.78
N LEU A 100 -0.86 6.36 35.11
CA LEU A 100 0.11 5.34 34.72
C LEU A 100 -0.13 3.99 35.40
N GLN A 101 -0.70 3.97 36.60
CA GLN A 101 -1.08 2.72 37.28
C GLN A 101 -2.29 2.06 36.62
N ILE A 102 -3.28 2.85 36.20
CA ILE A 102 -4.46 2.35 35.49
C ILE A 102 -4.07 1.73 34.13
N ILE A 103 -3.16 2.38 33.39
CA ILE A 103 -2.66 1.88 32.10
C ILE A 103 -1.88 0.57 32.29
N ARG A 104 -1.11 0.45 33.38
CA ARG A 104 -0.41 -0.79 33.76
C ARG A 104 -1.36 -1.96 33.98
N GLU A 105 -2.41 -1.74 34.76
CA GLU A 105 -3.40 -2.78 35.07
C GLU A 105 -4.16 -3.24 33.82
N LEU A 106 -4.45 -2.32 32.89
CA LEU A 106 -5.06 -2.65 31.60
C LEU A 106 -4.12 -3.45 30.70
N ASN A 107 -2.84 -3.09 30.64
CA ASN A 107 -1.84 -3.77 29.80
C ASN A 107 -1.50 -5.17 30.33
N GLN A 108 -1.49 -5.40 31.64
CA GLN A 108 -1.27 -6.74 32.21
C GLN A 108 -2.37 -7.73 31.84
N ASN A 109 -3.59 -7.25 31.58
CA ASN A 109 -4.70 -8.07 31.09
C ASN A 109 -4.70 -8.23 29.56
N TYR A 110 -3.93 -7.40 28.83
CA TYR A 110 -3.87 -7.41 27.38
C TYR A 110 -2.68 -8.25 26.90
N GLN A 111 -2.92 -9.54 26.62
CA GLN A 111 -1.94 -10.35 25.90
C GLN A 111 -1.85 -9.85 24.46
N PRO A 112 -0.70 -9.33 23.99
CA PRO A 112 -0.55 -8.96 22.59
C PRO A 112 -0.67 -10.22 21.74
N ARG A 113 -1.78 -10.35 21.00
CA ARG A 113 -1.97 -11.40 19.97
C ARG A 113 -0.92 -11.35 18.85
N ASP A 114 -0.05 -10.34 18.84
CA ASP A 114 1.00 -10.09 17.84
C ASP A 114 2.00 -11.25 17.68
N LEU A 115 2.17 -12.13 18.67
CA LEU A 115 3.10 -13.26 18.56
C LEU A 115 2.60 -14.43 17.69
N LEU A 116 1.30 -14.49 17.37
CA LEU A 116 0.70 -15.63 16.64
C LEU A 116 0.31 -15.31 15.19
N GLU A 117 0.40 -14.06 14.73
CA GLU A 117 -0.08 -13.62 13.40
C GLU A 117 1.03 -13.33 12.37
N PHE A 118 2.27 -13.75 12.64
CA PHE A 118 3.41 -13.49 11.77
C PHE A 118 3.29 -14.07 10.35
N ASP A 119 2.33 -14.96 10.08
CA ASP A 119 2.23 -15.70 8.82
C ASP A 119 1.03 -15.32 7.93
N ASN A 120 0.16 -14.39 8.37
CA ASN A 120 -0.95 -13.95 7.52
C ASN A 120 -0.50 -12.85 6.55
N GLU A 121 -0.34 -13.22 5.26
CA GLU A 121 -0.15 -12.30 4.13
C GLU A 121 -1.37 -11.37 3.91
N ALA A 122 -2.49 -11.60 4.60
CA ALA A 122 -3.67 -10.74 4.54
C ALA A 122 -3.54 -9.51 5.44
N ASP A 123 -4.08 -8.39 4.95
CA ASP A 123 -4.22 -7.14 5.70
C ASP A 123 -5.53 -7.17 6.51
N LEU A 124 -5.45 -7.63 7.76
CA LEU A 124 -6.58 -7.95 8.66
C LEU A 124 -7.21 -6.72 9.35
N ARG A 125 -7.19 -5.55 8.69
CA ARG A 125 -7.95 -4.36 9.13
C ARG A 125 -9.45 -4.64 8.96
N ASP A 126 -10.00 -5.39 9.91
CA ASP A 126 -11.41 -5.80 10.00
C ASP A 126 -12.30 -4.67 10.53
N ASP A 127 -11.69 -3.64 11.13
CA ASP A 127 -12.34 -2.41 11.56
C ASP A 127 -12.66 -1.44 10.40
N LEU A 128 -12.15 -1.70 9.18
CA LEU A 128 -12.41 -0.84 8.03
C LEU A 128 -13.77 -1.13 7.38
N PRO A 129 -14.45 -0.09 6.88
CA PRO A 129 -15.63 -0.24 6.04
C PRO A 129 -15.31 -0.93 4.72
N GLU A 130 -16.34 -1.21 3.92
CA GLU A 130 -16.16 -1.86 2.61
C GLU A 130 -15.67 -0.89 1.53
N ARG A 131 -15.88 0.41 1.75
CA ARG A 131 -15.57 1.49 0.79
C ARG A 131 -14.56 2.49 1.33
N TYR A 132 -13.84 3.15 0.42
CA TYR A 132 -12.96 4.26 0.81
C TYR A 132 -13.77 5.50 1.19
N SER A 133 -14.87 5.78 0.50
CA SER A 133 -15.76 6.92 0.79
C SER A 133 -16.44 6.85 2.16
N GLU A 134 -16.48 5.67 2.79
CA GLU A 134 -17.08 5.44 4.11
C GLU A 134 -16.09 5.69 5.27
N LEU A 135 -14.83 6.02 4.96
CA LEU A 135 -13.82 6.31 5.98
C LEU A 135 -14.11 7.62 6.72
N THR A 136 -14.40 7.49 8.01
CA THR A 136 -14.49 8.58 8.99
C THR A 136 -13.13 8.89 9.65
N GLY A 137 -13.03 10.01 10.36
CA GLY A 137 -11.82 10.42 11.08
C GLY A 137 -11.28 9.38 12.06
N ASN A 138 -12.15 8.57 12.66
CA ASN A 138 -11.78 7.51 13.60
C ASN A 138 -10.93 6.39 12.99
N HIS A 139 -10.91 6.26 11.65
CA HIS A 139 -10.07 5.28 10.97
C HIS A 139 -8.63 5.78 10.74
N PHE A 140 -8.37 7.08 10.95
CA PHE A 140 -7.07 7.70 10.71
C PHE A 140 -6.27 7.81 12.01
N PRO A 141 -4.91 7.73 11.95
CA PRO A 141 -4.09 7.54 10.75
C PRO A 141 -4.23 6.14 10.13
N LEU A 142 -4.29 6.10 8.80
CA LEU A 142 -4.56 4.91 8.02
C LEU A 142 -3.26 4.26 7.56
N PHE A 143 -2.87 3.16 8.20
CA PHE A 143 -1.80 2.28 7.74
C PHE A 143 -2.43 1.08 7.02
N ILE A 144 -2.27 0.99 5.71
CA ILE A 144 -2.83 -0.10 4.89
C ILE A 144 -1.89 -0.54 3.79
N SER A 145 -2.06 -1.77 3.32
CA SER A 145 -1.41 -2.26 2.11
C SER A 145 -2.02 -1.63 0.85
N TYR A 146 -1.24 -1.60 -0.24
CA TYR A 146 -1.72 -1.19 -1.56
C TYR A 146 -2.93 -2.02 -2.00
N ASP A 147 -2.93 -3.32 -1.71
CA ASP A 147 -4.02 -4.19 -2.14
C ASP A 147 -5.31 -3.91 -1.35
N LYS A 148 -5.23 -3.63 -0.04
CA LYS A 148 -6.37 -3.19 0.76
C LYS A 148 -6.91 -1.83 0.32
N LEU A 149 -6.03 -0.85 0.05
CA LEU A 149 -6.44 0.43 -0.54
C LEU A 149 -7.16 0.21 -1.87
N GLY A 150 -6.59 -0.63 -2.73
CA GLY A 150 -7.18 -0.99 -4.02
C GLY A 150 -8.57 -1.61 -3.87
N GLN A 151 -8.78 -2.48 -2.88
CA GLN A 151 -10.10 -3.07 -2.60
C GLN A 151 -11.15 -2.02 -2.21
N LEU A 152 -10.80 -1.10 -1.31
CA LEU A 152 -11.70 -0.02 -0.87
C LEU A 152 -12.11 0.90 -2.04
N LEU A 153 -11.14 1.25 -2.89
CA LEU A 153 -11.39 2.08 -4.07
C LEU A 153 -12.15 1.32 -5.18
N GLU A 154 -11.90 0.01 -5.34
CA GLU A 154 -12.67 -0.85 -6.26
C GLU A 154 -14.14 -0.96 -5.83
N ALA A 155 -14.39 -1.06 -4.52
CA ALA A 155 -15.75 -1.09 -3.98
C ALA A 155 -16.52 0.20 -4.32
N ASP A 156 -15.87 1.34 -4.16
CA ASP A 156 -16.40 2.65 -4.59
C ASP A 156 -16.64 2.72 -6.09
N ALA A 157 -15.65 2.33 -6.89
CA ALA A 157 -15.76 2.32 -8.34
C ALA A 157 -16.93 1.44 -8.85
N LEU A 158 -17.27 0.38 -8.10
CA LEU A 158 -18.40 -0.50 -8.43
C LEU A 158 -19.77 0.16 -8.18
N GLY A 159 -19.87 1.07 -7.20
CA GLY A 159 -21.09 1.82 -6.91
C GLY A 159 -22.33 0.99 -6.52
N THR A 160 -22.17 -0.28 -6.13
CA THR A 160 -23.29 -1.18 -5.76
C THR A 160 -23.27 -1.56 -4.29
N ASN A 161 -24.44 -1.60 -3.65
CA ASN A 161 -24.60 -2.08 -2.26
C ASN A 161 -24.91 -3.58 -2.18
N ASP A 162 -24.75 -4.32 -3.29
CA ASP A 162 -24.89 -5.77 -3.29
C ASP A 162 -23.75 -6.41 -2.48
N ALA A 163 -24.09 -6.96 -1.31
CA ALA A 163 -23.16 -7.62 -0.40
C ALA A 163 -22.40 -8.76 -1.08
N LEU A 164 -23.02 -9.47 -2.02
CA LEU A 164 -22.34 -10.55 -2.75
C LEU A 164 -21.27 -9.99 -3.69
N ALA A 165 -21.53 -8.86 -4.34
CA ALA A 165 -20.56 -8.19 -5.20
C ALA A 165 -19.39 -7.61 -4.40
N LEU A 166 -19.65 -7.01 -3.24
CA LEU A 166 -18.62 -6.48 -2.34
C LEU A 166 -17.76 -7.60 -1.74
N ALA A 167 -18.38 -8.72 -1.34
CA ALA A 167 -17.65 -9.91 -0.91
C ALA A 167 -16.72 -10.46 -2.00
N ARG A 168 -17.15 -10.44 -3.27
CA ARG A 168 -16.29 -10.84 -4.41
C ARG A 168 -15.08 -9.92 -4.57
N ILE A 169 -15.23 -8.60 -4.39
CA ILE A 169 -14.10 -7.66 -4.42
C ILE A 169 -13.12 -7.97 -3.29
N ARG A 170 -13.61 -8.20 -2.07
CA ARG A 170 -12.79 -8.52 -0.90
C ARG A 170 -11.96 -9.78 -1.11
N SER A 171 -12.55 -10.81 -1.72
CA SER A 171 -11.88 -12.08 -2.01
C SER A 171 -11.14 -12.08 -3.36
N LYS A 172 -11.17 -10.97 -4.12
CA LYS A 172 -10.57 -10.87 -5.45
C LYS A 172 -9.06 -10.98 -5.36
N ARG A 173 -8.53 -12.09 -5.87
CA ARG A 173 -7.10 -12.30 -6.05
C ARG A 173 -6.67 -11.79 -7.42
N LEU A 174 -5.83 -10.76 -7.45
CA LEU A 174 -5.26 -10.26 -8.70
C LEU A 174 -4.21 -11.24 -9.25
N VAL A 175 -4.08 -11.27 -10.57
CA VAL A 175 -2.98 -11.97 -11.23
C VAL A 175 -1.67 -11.24 -10.92
N ASP A 176 -0.82 -11.87 -10.12
CA ASP A 176 0.52 -11.42 -9.78
C ASP A 176 1.58 -12.24 -10.54
N PHE A 177 2.85 -11.94 -10.27
CA PHE A 177 3.95 -12.69 -10.89
C PHE A 177 3.89 -14.19 -10.56
N LYS A 178 3.52 -14.57 -9.33
CA LYS A 178 3.45 -15.97 -8.91
C LYS A 178 2.40 -16.72 -9.75
N ILE A 179 1.20 -16.15 -9.88
CA ILE A 179 0.12 -16.72 -10.72
C ILE A 179 0.54 -16.78 -12.17
N LEU A 180 1.14 -15.71 -12.71
CA LEU A 180 1.60 -15.71 -14.09
C LEU A 180 2.63 -16.82 -14.32
N LYS A 181 3.66 -16.90 -13.47
CA LYS A 181 4.74 -17.90 -13.60
C LYS A 181 4.23 -19.33 -13.51
N HIS A 182 3.32 -19.63 -12.59
CA HIS A 182 2.93 -21.01 -12.29
C HIS A 182 1.66 -21.48 -13.02
N GLN A 183 0.75 -20.57 -13.38
CA GLN A 183 -0.57 -20.94 -13.95
C GLN A 183 -0.78 -20.47 -15.40
N TYR A 184 -0.07 -19.41 -15.83
CA TYR A 184 -0.18 -18.86 -17.18
C TYR A 184 0.99 -19.29 -18.05
N TRP A 185 2.22 -19.09 -17.57
CA TRP A 185 3.46 -19.35 -18.31
C TRP A 185 3.54 -20.76 -18.90
N PRO A 186 3.20 -21.84 -18.18
CA PRO A 186 3.25 -23.20 -18.74
C PRO A 186 2.22 -23.47 -19.84
N LYS A 187 1.28 -22.55 -20.07
CA LYS A 187 0.23 -22.65 -21.10
C LYS A 187 0.51 -21.76 -22.31
N PHE A 188 1.55 -20.94 -22.27
CA PHE A 188 2.00 -20.19 -23.42
C PHE A 188 2.76 -21.09 -24.39
N ASP A 189 2.93 -20.63 -25.63
CA ASP A 189 3.73 -21.33 -26.63
C ASP A 189 5.16 -21.54 -26.09
N TYR A 190 5.57 -22.80 -26.00
CA TYR A 190 6.89 -23.18 -25.53
C TYR A 190 8.00 -22.59 -26.42
N ASN A 191 7.76 -22.47 -27.72
CA ASN A 191 8.75 -21.91 -28.65
C ASN A 191 9.03 -20.42 -28.37
N LEU A 192 8.02 -19.68 -27.90
CA LEU A 192 8.15 -18.28 -27.49
C LEU A 192 8.80 -18.16 -26.10
N THR A 193 8.45 -19.03 -25.16
CA THR A 193 8.84 -18.87 -23.74
C THR A 193 10.19 -19.50 -23.38
N ARG A 194 10.67 -20.51 -24.10
CA ARG A 194 11.85 -21.31 -23.74
C ARG A 194 13.17 -20.55 -23.54
N LYS A 195 13.30 -19.34 -24.11
CA LYS A 195 14.51 -18.50 -24.03
C LYS A 195 14.27 -17.19 -23.27
N LEU A 196 13.11 -17.04 -22.65
CA LEU A 196 12.72 -15.81 -21.95
C LEU A 196 12.62 -16.06 -20.45
N ASP A 197 13.11 -15.10 -19.68
CA ASP A 197 12.91 -15.10 -18.24
C ASP A 197 11.48 -14.60 -17.90
N PRO A 198 10.66 -15.38 -17.17
CA PRO A 198 9.30 -14.99 -16.85
C PRO A 198 9.20 -13.68 -16.06
N ALA A 199 10.17 -13.39 -15.18
CA ALA A 199 10.16 -12.17 -14.37
C ALA A 199 10.45 -10.94 -15.21
N LEU A 200 11.43 -11.02 -16.12
CA LEU A 200 11.71 -9.97 -17.09
C LEU A 200 10.49 -9.72 -17.99
N VAL A 201 9.88 -10.76 -18.55
CA VAL A 201 8.68 -10.60 -19.38
C VAL A 201 7.53 -9.99 -18.59
N TYR A 202 7.26 -10.46 -17.37
CA TYR A 202 6.20 -9.91 -16.51
C TYR A 202 6.43 -8.43 -16.18
N SER A 203 7.66 -8.06 -15.80
CA SER A 203 8.01 -6.66 -15.53
C SER A 203 7.88 -5.77 -16.77
N GLY A 204 8.23 -6.27 -17.96
CA GLY A 204 8.00 -5.57 -19.22
C GLY A 204 6.52 -5.36 -19.52
N ILE A 205 5.70 -6.40 -19.32
CA ILE A 205 4.25 -6.31 -19.49
C ILE A 205 3.65 -5.28 -18.54
N MET A 206 3.91 -5.42 -17.23
CA MET A 206 3.27 -4.59 -16.22
C MET A 206 3.82 -3.17 -16.16
N GLY A 207 5.14 -3.01 -16.29
CA GLY A 207 5.81 -1.71 -16.16
C GLY A 207 5.80 -0.88 -17.44
N VAL A 208 5.78 -1.51 -18.62
CA VAL A 208 5.91 -0.81 -19.90
C VAL A 208 4.63 -0.89 -20.70
N ILE A 209 4.13 -2.09 -21.01
CA ILE A 209 2.95 -2.23 -21.87
C ILE A 209 1.69 -1.75 -21.16
N ARG A 210 1.53 -2.08 -19.87
CA ARG A 210 0.33 -1.76 -19.08
C ARG A 210 0.54 -0.57 -18.12
N GLY A 211 1.73 0.03 -18.13
CA GLY A 211 2.15 1.03 -17.13
C GLY A 211 1.60 2.45 -17.34
N TYR A 212 1.01 2.74 -18.51
CA TYR A 212 0.60 4.10 -18.89
C TYR A 212 -0.90 4.37 -18.72
N GLY A 213 -1.58 3.64 -17.82
CA GLY A 213 -3.04 3.73 -17.63
C GLY A 213 -3.86 3.10 -18.77
N ARG A 214 -3.29 2.97 -19.97
CA ARG A 214 -3.79 2.20 -21.11
C ARG A 214 -2.83 1.08 -21.50
N ASP A 215 -3.34 0.11 -22.25
CA ASP A 215 -2.48 -0.90 -22.88
C ASP A 215 -1.80 -0.26 -24.08
N LEU A 216 -0.48 -0.34 -24.13
CA LEU A 216 0.30 0.19 -25.24
C LEU A 216 0.02 -0.63 -26.51
N PRO A 217 -0.34 0.01 -27.63
CA PRO A 217 -0.41 -0.61 -28.94
C PRO A 217 0.92 -1.27 -29.34
N GLU A 218 0.87 -2.29 -30.19
CA GLU A 218 2.06 -3.05 -30.59
C GLU A 218 3.06 -2.17 -31.32
N ASP A 219 2.59 -1.35 -32.25
CA ASP A 219 3.40 -0.40 -33.02
C ASP A 219 4.10 0.60 -32.10
N GLU A 220 3.39 1.19 -31.14
CA GLU A 220 3.96 2.12 -30.16
C GLU A 220 4.99 1.41 -29.26
N TYR A 221 4.70 0.19 -28.82
CA TYR A 221 5.64 -0.61 -28.00
C TYR A 221 6.92 -1.00 -28.76
N LEU A 222 6.79 -1.33 -30.05
CA LEU A 222 7.92 -1.73 -30.87
C LEU A 222 8.79 -0.53 -31.29
N ASN A 223 8.17 0.58 -31.69
CA ASN A 223 8.83 1.67 -32.40
C ASN A 223 9.08 2.92 -31.54
N ASP A 224 8.10 3.34 -30.74
CA ASP A 224 8.12 4.66 -30.08
C ASP A 224 8.81 4.63 -28.71
N LEU A 225 9.01 3.44 -28.16
CA LEU A 225 9.78 3.27 -26.94
C LEU A 225 11.28 3.27 -27.21
N SER A 226 11.92 4.37 -26.80
CA SER A 226 13.39 4.44 -26.68
C SER A 226 13.92 3.16 -26.01
N THR A 227 15.01 2.60 -26.54
CA THR A 227 15.73 1.46 -25.96
C THR A 227 16.09 1.68 -24.49
N LYS A 228 16.13 2.93 -24.02
CA LYS A 228 16.33 3.30 -22.61
C LYS A 228 15.22 2.85 -21.66
N LYS A 229 13.96 2.73 -22.12
CA LYS A 229 12.81 2.39 -21.25
C LYS A 229 12.72 0.90 -20.90
N SER A 230 13.26 0.03 -21.77
CA SER A 230 13.36 -1.41 -21.51
C SER A 230 14.51 -2.00 -22.33
N PRO A 231 15.76 -1.81 -21.90
CA PRO A 231 16.93 -2.24 -22.67
C PRO A 231 17.04 -3.77 -22.69
N LEU A 232 16.70 -4.44 -21.59
CA LEU A 232 16.84 -5.89 -21.44
C LEU A 232 15.90 -6.69 -22.35
N LEU A 233 14.79 -6.11 -22.77
CA LEU A 233 13.80 -6.75 -23.65
C LEU A 233 13.83 -6.20 -25.08
N ALA A 234 14.76 -5.29 -25.41
CA ALA A 234 14.77 -4.57 -26.68
C ALA A 234 14.79 -5.51 -27.89
N HIS A 235 15.56 -6.60 -27.83
CA HIS A 235 15.70 -7.58 -28.92
C HIS A 235 14.57 -8.59 -29.01
N VAL A 236 13.70 -8.67 -28.00
CA VAL A 236 12.62 -9.67 -27.90
C VAL A 236 11.25 -9.02 -27.73
N ARG A 237 11.11 -7.74 -28.10
CA ARG A 237 9.86 -6.99 -27.89
C ARG A 237 8.67 -7.65 -28.59
N ARG A 238 8.85 -8.18 -29.79
CA ARG A 238 7.77 -8.82 -30.55
C ARG A 238 7.27 -10.09 -29.85
N GLU A 239 8.18 -10.88 -29.30
CA GLU A 239 7.89 -12.07 -28.52
C GLU A 239 7.18 -11.70 -27.21
N VAL A 240 7.68 -10.69 -26.50
CA VAL A 240 7.05 -10.16 -25.27
C VAL A 240 5.63 -9.69 -25.55
N TYR A 241 5.41 -8.94 -26.64
CA TYR A 241 4.07 -8.45 -26.99
C TYR A 241 3.13 -9.59 -27.41
N THR A 242 3.67 -10.61 -28.08
CA THR A 242 2.90 -11.82 -28.40
C THR A 242 2.49 -12.58 -27.14
N ILE A 243 3.38 -12.68 -26.15
CA ILE A 243 3.05 -13.24 -24.82
C ILE A 243 2.03 -12.37 -24.10
N PHE A 244 2.13 -11.04 -24.18
CA PHE A 244 1.14 -10.12 -23.61
C PHE A 244 -0.27 -10.36 -24.18
N ARG A 245 -0.40 -10.56 -25.50
CA ARG A 245 -1.69 -10.91 -26.12
C ARG A 245 -2.23 -12.24 -25.59
N ALA A 246 -1.38 -13.27 -25.50
CA ALA A 246 -1.78 -14.57 -24.98
C ALA A 246 -2.21 -14.48 -23.51
N TYR A 247 -1.48 -13.69 -22.73
CA TYR A 247 -1.79 -13.35 -21.34
C TYR A 247 -3.17 -12.69 -21.23
N LYS A 248 -3.44 -11.61 -21.97
CA LYS A 248 -4.74 -10.91 -21.93
C LYS A 248 -5.89 -11.81 -22.37
N LYS A 249 -5.72 -12.58 -23.43
CA LYS A 249 -6.72 -13.57 -23.88
C LYS A 249 -7.06 -14.54 -22.75
N ARG A 250 -6.05 -15.02 -22.03
CA ARG A 250 -6.23 -15.97 -20.92
C ARG A 250 -6.90 -15.31 -19.70
N CYS A 251 -6.54 -14.08 -19.35
CA CYS A 251 -7.23 -13.30 -18.32
C CYS A 251 -8.73 -13.21 -18.62
N ILE A 252 -9.08 -12.85 -19.87
CA ILE A 252 -10.48 -12.77 -20.33
C ILE A 252 -11.18 -14.13 -20.21
N THR A 253 -10.57 -15.21 -20.70
CA THR A 253 -11.16 -16.56 -20.62
C THR A 253 -11.40 -17.02 -19.18
N ARG A 254 -10.59 -16.56 -18.22
CA ARG A 254 -10.70 -16.93 -16.81
C ARG A 254 -11.52 -15.95 -15.98
N GLY A 255 -11.90 -14.80 -16.53
CA GLY A 255 -12.50 -13.71 -15.75
C GLY A 255 -11.56 -13.14 -14.69
N GLU A 256 -10.24 -13.28 -14.87
CA GLU A 256 -9.22 -12.82 -13.92
C GLU A 256 -8.66 -11.46 -14.37
N THR A 257 -8.29 -10.62 -13.40
CA THR A 257 -7.75 -9.27 -13.66
C THR A 257 -6.43 -9.07 -12.93
N ASP A 258 -5.61 -8.16 -13.42
CA ASP A 258 -4.34 -7.81 -12.81
C ASP A 258 -4.33 -6.41 -12.17
N SER A 259 -3.19 -6.01 -11.62
CA SER A 259 -3.06 -4.72 -10.94
C SER A 259 -3.31 -3.52 -11.87
N ALA A 260 -3.00 -3.63 -13.17
CA ALA A 260 -3.24 -2.54 -14.10
C ALA A 260 -4.72 -2.45 -14.49
N ASP A 261 -5.42 -3.58 -14.61
CA ASP A 261 -6.89 -3.58 -14.80
C ASP A 261 -7.61 -2.94 -13.60
N ARG A 262 -7.17 -3.25 -12.37
CA ARG A 262 -7.68 -2.62 -11.14
C ARG A 262 -7.54 -1.10 -11.18
N VAL A 263 -6.33 -0.59 -11.45
CA VAL A 263 -6.07 0.85 -11.51
C VAL A 263 -6.94 1.51 -12.58
N ARG A 264 -7.03 0.90 -13.76
CA ARG A 264 -7.85 1.43 -14.85
C ARG A 264 -9.33 1.53 -14.47
N THR A 265 -9.88 0.49 -13.86
CA THR A 265 -11.28 0.48 -13.39
C THR A 265 -11.55 1.64 -12.43
N ILE A 266 -10.64 1.88 -11.48
CA ILE A 266 -10.75 2.97 -10.50
C ILE A 266 -10.66 4.34 -11.19
N LEU A 267 -9.71 4.52 -12.12
CA LEU A 267 -9.54 5.79 -12.84
C LEU A 267 -10.74 6.09 -13.75
N GLU A 268 -11.23 5.12 -14.50
CA GLU A 268 -12.41 5.26 -15.35
C GLU A 268 -13.67 5.62 -14.54
N ALA A 269 -13.84 5.02 -13.36
CA ALA A 269 -14.94 5.36 -12.46
C ALA A 269 -14.84 6.83 -12.00
N ARG A 270 -13.63 7.29 -11.67
CA ARG A 270 -13.39 8.69 -11.27
C ARG A 270 -13.67 9.66 -12.41
N GLU A 271 -13.25 9.34 -13.63
CA GLU A 271 -13.52 10.15 -14.83
C GLU A 271 -15.02 10.25 -15.13
N LYS A 272 -15.79 9.19 -14.83
CA LYS A 272 -17.26 9.18 -14.94
C LYS A 272 -17.97 9.91 -13.79
N GLY A 273 -17.24 10.53 -12.87
CA GLY A 273 -17.80 11.28 -11.75
C GLY A 273 -18.35 10.42 -10.61
N ILE A 274 -17.98 9.13 -10.55
CA ILE A 274 -18.31 8.29 -9.39
C ILE A 274 -17.51 8.81 -8.19
N ASN A 275 -18.19 9.01 -7.06
CA ASN A 275 -17.55 9.44 -5.83
C ASN A 275 -16.72 8.27 -5.26
N ILE A 276 -15.40 8.38 -5.32
CA ILE A 276 -14.44 7.40 -4.77
C ILE A 276 -13.82 7.93 -3.46
N GLY A 277 -14.61 8.69 -2.70
CA GLY A 277 -14.21 9.36 -1.47
C GLY A 277 -13.51 10.71 -1.69
N SER A 278 -13.43 11.49 -0.61
CA SER A 278 -12.65 12.73 -0.58
C SER A 278 -11.15 12.40 -0.68
N GLY A 279 -10.36 13.29 -1.28
CA GLY A 279 -8.90 13.15 -1.23
C GLY A 279 -8.43 13.05 0.22
N VAL A 280 -7.33 12.32 0.47
CA VAL A 280 -6.56 12.54 1.70
C VAL A 280 -6.05 13.96 1.61
N ASP A 281 -6.35 14.78 2.62
CA ASP A 281 -6.00 16.20 2.64
C ASP A 281 -4.52 16.36 2.30
N TYR A 282 -4.27 17.04 1.18
CA TYR A 282 -2.94 17.40 0.75
C TYR A 282 -2.49 18.60 1.60
N LEU A 283 -1.43 18.42 2.38
CA LEU A 283 -0.48 19.51 2.68
C LEU A 283 0.62 19.49 1.61
#